data_AF-A0A822GAV6-F1
#
_entry.id   AF-A0A822GAV6-F1
#
_cell.length_a   1.000
_cell.length_b   1.000
_cell.length_c   1.000
_cell.angle_alpha   90.00
_cell.angle_beta   90.00
_cell.angle_gamma   90.00
#
_symmetry.space_group_name_H-M   'P 1'
#
loop_
_entity.id
_entity.type
_entity.pdbx_description
1 polymer ?
#
loop_
_entity_poly.entity_id
_entity_poly.type
_entity_poly.pdbx_seq_one_letter_code
_entity_poly.pdbx_strand_id
1 'polypeptide(L)'
;MSFNIEETELDLTCGEHYQGVKLSDAYERFILDIFMGSKINFVRSNELQKTWHIVDPILAEIDKKKISIVPYKFGSRGLRKAFDAAIKHGYIFRGTYVWKDERSVLTKNEEKTKAENKKLYTNKCM
;
A
#
# COMPACT_ATOMS: atom_id res chain seq x y z
N MET A 1 -22.47 -28.14 20.46
CA MET A 1 -21.43 -27.49 19.63
C MET A 1 -22.02 -26.20 19.08
N SER A 2 -21.46 -25.04 19.45
CA SER A 2 -21.86 -23.73 18.92
C SER A 2 -20.95 -23.34 17.76
N PHE A 3 -21.51 -22.92 16.64
CA PHE A 3 -20.75 -22.42 15.50
C PHE A 3 -20.44 -20.94 15.69
N ASN A 4 -19.18 -20.54 15.50
CA ASN A 4 -18.73 -19.15 15.55
C ASN A 4 -18.33 -18.70 14.14
N ILE A 5 -18.60 -17.44 13.82
CA ILE A 5 -18.20 -16.82 12.55
C ILE A 5 -16.84 -16.18 12.77
N GLU A 6 -15.89 -16.45 11.88
CA GLU A 6 -14.56 -15.84 11.86
C GLU A 6 -14.30 -15.10 10.55
N GLU A 7 -13.52 -14.03 10.62
CA GLU A 7 -13.08 -13.25 9.46
C GLU A 7 -11.94 -14.00 8.76
N THR A 8 -12.04 -14.22 7.44
CA THR A 8 -11.00 -14.83 6.61
C THR A 8 -10.88 -14.07 5.29
N GLU A 9 -9.69 -14.12 4.66
CA GLU A 9 -9.37 -13.43 3.42
C GLU A 9 -9.19 -14.38 2.23
N LEU A 10 -9.44 -13.86 1.02
CA LEU A 10 -8.97 -14.43 -0.23
C LEU A 10 -7.76 -13.61 -0.69
N ASP A 11 -6.56 -14.16 -0.58
CA ASP A 11 -5.31 -13.46 -0.89
C ASP A 11 -4.82 -13.73 -2.32
N LEU A 12 -4.37 -12.67 -3.00
CA LEU A 12 -3.62 -12.73 -4.26
C LEU A 12 -2.39 -11.85 -4.14
N THR A 13 -1.33 -12.40 -3.54
CA THR A 13 -0.02 -11.77 -3.52
C THR A 13 0.69 -12.00 -4.86
N CYS A 14 0.74 -10.98 -5.74
CA CYS A 14 1.31 -11.11 -7.09
C CYS A 14 2.76 -11.65 -7.11
N GLY A 15 3.59 -11.27 -6.14
CA GLY A 15 4.99 -11.73 -6.07
C GLY A 15 5.16 -13.23 -5.86
N GLU A 16 4.14 -13.90 -5.32
CA GLU A 16 4.15 -15.34 -5.06
C GLU A 16 3.49 -16.14 -6.16
N HIS A 17 2.39 -15.61 -6.68
CA HIS A 17 1.66 -16.28 -7.74
C HIS A 17 2.42 -16.21 -9.08
N TYR A 18 3.18 -15.15 -9.30
CA TYR A 18 3.92 -14.91 -10.55
C TYR A 18 5.44 -14.86 -10.32
N GLN A 19 6.02 -15.95 -9.83
CA GLN A 19 7.47 -16.06 -9.59
C GLN A 19 8.26 -15.93 -10.89
N GLY A 20 9.30 -15.11 -10.89
CA GLY A 20 10.18 -14.89 -12.04
C GLY A 20 9.59 -13.98 -13.14
N VAL A 21 8.37 -13.45 -12.95
CA VAL A 21 7.78 -12.46 -13.86
C VAL A 21 8.26 -11.06 -13.47
N LYS A 22 8.90 -10.35 -14.41
CA LYS A 22 9.21 -8.92 -14.23
C LYS A 22 7.93 -8.10 -14.45
N LEU A 23 7.45 -7.45 -13.39
CA LEU A 23 6.48 -6.38 -13.50
C LEU A 23 7.17 -5.15 -14.10
N SER A 24 6.64 -4.63 -15.21
CA SER A 24 7.13 -3.41 -15.84
C SER A 24 6.87 -2.21 -14.93
N ASP A 25 7.82 -1.29 -14.84
CA ASP A 25 7.61 -0.02 -14.15
C ASP A 25 6.54 0.83 -14.87
N ALA A 26 5.93 1.76 -14.14
CA ALA A 26 4.89 2.64 -14.68
C ALA A 26 5.37 3.40 -15.93
N TYR A 27 6.61 3.93 -15.90
CA TYR A 27 7.16 4.65 -17.04
C TYR A 27 7.50 3.75 -18.23
N GLU A 28 8.02 2.54 -17.99
CA GLU A 28 8.25 1.55 -19.06
C GLU A 28 6.95 1.28 -19.82
N ARG A 29 5.84 1.13 -19.07
CA ARG A 29 4.53 0.89 -19.67
C ARG A 29 3.99 2.11 -20.41
N PHE A 30 4.06 3.30 -19.81
CA PHE A 30 3.54 4.52 -20.45
C PHE A 30 4.28 4.86 -21.74
N ILE A 31 5.60 4.67 -21.78
CA ILE A 31 6.39 4.90 -22.99
C ILE A 31 5.99 3.90 -24.09
N LEU A 32 5.82 2.62 -23.73
CA LEU A 32 5.33 1.62 -24.68
C LEU A 32 3.94 1.98 -25.22
N ASP A 33 3.02 2.43 -24.36
CA ASP A 33 1.68 2.83 -24.77
C ASP A 33 1.71 4.01 -25.78
N ILE A 34 2.65 4.95 -25.65
CA ILE A 34 2.88 6.04 -26.62
C ILE A 34 3.29 5.49 -27.98
N PHE A 35 4.25 4.56 -28.02
CA PHE A 35 4.70 3.93 -29.27
C PHE A 35 3.58 3.11 -29.94
N MET A 36 2.73 2.47 -29.15
CA MET A 36 1.57 1.73 -29.64
C MET A 36 0.39 2.64 -30.04
N GLY A 37 0.48 3.95 -29.80
CA GLY A 37 -0.59 4.91 -30.04
C GLY A 37 -1.79 4.78 -29.09
N SER A 38 -1.63 4.05 -27.98
CA SER A 38 -2.68 3.85 -26.97
C SER A 38 -2.69 5.01 -25.98
N LYS A 39 -3.86 5.64 -25.81
CA LYS A 39 -4.06 6.79 -24.91
C LYS A 39 -4.86 6.43 -23.65
N ILE A 40 -5.09 5.13 -23.39
CA ILE A 40 -6.02 4.69 -22.35
C ILE A 40 -5.54 5.03 -20.93
N ASN A 41 -4.22 5.04 -20.72
CA ASN A 41 -3.59 5.34 -19.43
C ASN A 41 -3.21 6.82 -19.26
N PHE A 42 -3.63 7.68 -20.18
CA PHE A 42 -3.33 9.12 -20.14
C PHE A 42 -4.58 9.91 -19.80
N VAL A 43 -4.43 10.90 -18.92
CA VAL A 43 -5.52 11.80 -18.51
C VAL A 43 -5.97 12.63 -19.70
N ARG A 44 -7.28 12.63 -19.97
CA ARG A 44 -7.88 13.41 -21.06
C ARG A 44 -8.16 14.85 -20.62
N SER A 45 -8.22 15.80 -21.56
CA SER A 45 -8.46 17.22 -21.27
C SER A 45 -9.77 17.50 -20.52
N ASN A 46 -10.85 16.77 -20.82
CA ASN A 46 -12.14 16.93 -20.13
C ASN A 46 -12.11 16.34 -18.71
N GLU A 47 -11.42 15.23 -18.51
CA GLU A 47 -11.20 14.63 -17.19
C GLU A 47 -10.37 15.57 -16.32
N LEU A 48 -9.28 16.12 -16.88
CA LEU A 48 -8.47 17.13 -16.20
C LEU A 48 -9.29 18.36 -15.80
N GLN A 49 -10.13 18.88 -16.70
CA GLN A 49 -11.00 20.01 -16.39
C GLN A 49 -12.00 19.69 -15.26
N LYS A 50 -12.56 18.47 -15.22
CA LYS A 50 -13.47 18.04 -14.15
C LYS A 50 -12.76 17.85 -12.81
N THR A 51 -11.54 17.32 -12.82
CA THR A 51 -10.72 17.21 -11.61
C THR A 51 -10.44 18.59 -11.03
N TRP A 52 -10.02 19.55 -11.84
CA TRP A 52 -9.79 20.92 -11.39
C TRP A 52 -11.06 21.59 -10.90
N HIS A 53 -12.21 21.37 -11.55
CA HIS A 53 -13.48 21.89 -11.07
C HIS A 53 -13.84 21.43 -9.63
N ILE A 54 -13.39 20.25 -9.22
CA ILE A 54 -13.58 19.73 -7.85
C ILE A 54 -12.52 20.27 -6.89
N VAL A 55 -11.26 20.36 -7.34
CA VAL A 55 -10.10 20.68 -6.50
C VAL A 55 -9.94 22.20 -6.29
N ASP A 56 -10.15 23.01 -7.33
CA ASP A 56 -10.01 24.47 -7.30
C ASP A 56 -10.76 25.16 -6.15
N PRO A 57 -12.06 24.90 -5.91
CA PRO A 57 -12.76 25.56 -4.81
C PRO A 57 -12.19 25.18 -3.43
N ILE A 58 -11.64 23.97 -3.28
CA ILE A 58 -11.00 23.52 -2.04
C ILE A 58 -9.70 24.31 -1.80
N LEU A 59 -8.87 24.45 -2.84
CA LEU A 59 -7.63 25.21 -2.78
C LEU A 59 -7.88 26.69 -2.50
N ALA A 60 -8.85 27.30 -3.21
CA ALA A 60 -9.22 28.70 -3.01
C ALA A 60 -9.68 28.99 -1.57
N GLU A 61 -10.43 28.06 -0.96
CA GLU A 61 -10.85 28.17 0.44
C GLU A 61 -9.69 28.02 1.43
N ILE A 62 -8.72 27.13 1.15
CA ILE A 62 -7.50 26.97 1.95
C ILE A 62 -6.70 28.28 1.95
N ASP A 63 -6.50 28.88 0.77
CA ASP A 63 -5.74 30.13 0.60
C ASP A 63 -6.46 31.32 1.26
N LYS A 64 -7.78 31.41 1.08
CA LYS A 64 -8.60 32.49 1.65
C LYS A 64 -8.66 32.43 3.18
N LYS A 65 -8.88 31.25 3.75
CA LYS A 65 -9.03 31.06 5.20
C LYS A 65 -7.69 30.95 5.93
N LYS A 66 -6.57 30.78 5.20
CA LYS A 66 -5.23 30.57 5.75
C LYS A 66 -5.26 29.55 6.89
N ILE A 67 -5.82 28.38 6.60
CA ILE A 67 -6.10 27.35 7.59
C ILE A 67 -4.81 26.94 8.30
N SER A 68 -4.83 26.95 9.64
CA SER A 68 -3.67 26.53 10.44
C SER A 68 -3.38 25.04 10.23
N ILE A 69 -2.12 24.74 9.87
CA ILE A 69 -1.65 23.38 9.66
C ILE A 69 -1.53 22.70 11.03
N VAL A 70 -2.26 21.59 11.22
CA VAL A 70 -2.18 20.83 12.47
C VAL A 70 -0.99 19.87 12.38
N PRO A 71 0.00 19.96 13.30
CA PRO A 71 1.15 19.06 13.28
C PRO A 71 0.75 17.65 13.68
N TYR A 72 1.47 16.66 13.15
CA TYR A 72 1.34 15.26 13.54
C TYR A 72 2.72 14.63 13.69
N LYS A 73 2.82 13.57 14.48
CA LYS A 73 4.08 12.90 14.75
C LYS A 73 4.56 12.15 13.51
N PHE A 74 5.84 12.29 13.15
CA PHE A 74 6.45 11.51 12.08
C PHE A 74 6.31 9.99 12.33
N GLY A 75 5.98 9.23 11.29
CA GLY A 75 5.69 7.78 11.39
C GLY A 75 4.34 7.43 12.00
N SER A 76 3.53 8.41 12.42
CA SER A 76 2.12 8.16 12.79
C SER A 76 1.24 8.03 11.54
N ARG A 77 0.02 7.50 11.70
CA ARG A 77 -0.98 7.40 10.61
C ARG A 77 -1.66 8.74 10.28
N GLY A 78 -1.12 9.86 10.75
CA GLY A 78 -1.68 11.20 10.55
C GLY A 78 -2.59 11.68 11.69
N LEU A 79 -3.45 12.65 11.37
CA LEU A 79 -4.29 13.36 12.33
C LEU A 79 -5.51 12.56 12.77
N ARG A 80 -5.82 12.56 14.08
CA ARG A 80 -7.03 11.92 14.64
C ARG A 80 -8.31 12.42 13.97
N LYS A 81 -8.39 13.72 13.69
CA LYS A 81 -9.55 14.34 13.02
C LYS A 81 -9.87 13.73 11.65
N ALA A 82 -8.86 13.24 10.93
CA ALA A 82 -9.07 12.58 9.63
C ALA A 82 -9.80 11.23 9.81
N PHE A 83 -9.41 10.46 10.84
CA PHE A 83 -10.11 9.22 11.20
C PHE A 83 -11.54 9.48 11.66
N ASP A 84 -11.74 10.48 12.52
CA ASP A 84 -13.09 10.83 13.01
C ASP A 84 -14.00 11.27 11.84
N ALA A 85 -13.45 11.99 10.86
CA ALA A 85 -14.18 12.37 9.65
C ALA A 85 -14.56 11.15 8.79
N ALA A 86 -13.67 10.16 8.64
CA ALA A 86 -13.99 8.92 7.94
C ALA A 86 -15.12 8.14 8.63
N ILE A 87 -15.04 8.01 9.96
CA ILE A 87 -16.08 7.33 10.78
C ILE A 87 -17.43 8.02 10.63
N LYS A 88 -17.44 9.36 10.66
CA LYS A 88 -18.65 10.16 10.46
C LYS A 88 -19.32 9.89 9.10
N HIS A 89 -18.56 9.54 8.07
CA HIS A 89 -19.08 9.26 6.72
C HIS A 89 -19.23 7.75 6.42
N GLY A 90 -19.28 6.90 7.45
CA GLY A 90 -19.66 5.50 7.33
C GLY A 90 -18.52 4.49 7.29
N TYR A 91 -17.27 4.93 7.47
CA TYR A 91 -16.16 3.99 7.63
C TYR A 91 -16.16 3.36 9.03
N ILE A 92 -16.16 2.02 9.10
CA ILE A 92 -16.15 1.28 10.38
C ILE A 92 -14.85 0.50 10.51
N PHE A 93 -13.99 0.93 11.42
CA PHE A 93 -12.79 0.18 11.79
C PHE A 93 -13.11 -0.81 12.91
N ARG A 94 -13.15 -2.11 12.61
CA ARG A 94 -13.47 -3.17 13.60
C ARG A 94 -12.26 -3.57 14.46
N GLY A 95 -11.05 -3.56 13.89
CA GLY A 95 -9.82 -3.95 14.58
C GLY A 95 -9.77 -5.42 15.03
N THR A 96 -10.74 -6.24 14.61
CA THR A 96 -10.88 -7.67 14.92
C THR A 96 -10.02 -8.56 14.02
N TYR A 97 -9.72 -8.07 12.81
CA TYR A 97 -8.95 -8.80 11.82
C TYR A 97 -7.49 -8.95 12.21
N VAL A 98 -6.99 -10.18 12.15
CA VAL A 98 -5.59 -10.51 12.39
C VAL A 98 -5.06 -11.28 11.18
N TRP A 99 -4.21 -10.63 10.40
CA TRP A 99 -3.52 -11.29 9.30
C TRP A 99 -2.41 -12.20 9.85
N LYS A 100 -2.47 -13.49 9.53
CA LYS A 100 -1.47 -14.48 9.94
C LYS A 100 -0.61 -14.85 8.76
N ASP A 101 0.58 -14.29 8.71
CA ASP A 101 1.53 -14.65 7.69
C ASP A 101 2.21 -15.99 7.99
N GLU A 102 1.75 -17.06 7.35
CA GLU A 102 2.43 -18.36 7.41
C GLU A 102 3.88 -18.30 6.87
N ARG A 103 4.22 -17.26 6.08
CA ARG A 103 5.54 -17.04 5.45
C ARG A 103 6.59 -16.49 6.40
N SER A 104 6.17 -15.73 7.42
CA SER A 104 7.06 -15.16 8.43
C SER A 104 7.77 -16.20 9.31
N VAL A 105 7.28 -17.44 9.29
CA VAL A 105 7.87 -18.60 9.99
C VAL A 105 8.95 -19.26 9.12
N LEU A 106 8.75 -19.33 7.79
CA LEU A 106 9.69 -19.95 6.85
C LEU A 106 10.94 -19.09 6.62
N THR A 107 10.79 -17.77 6.45
CA THR A 107 11.92 -16.85 6.29
C THR A 107 12.85 -16.83 7.51
N LYS A 108 12.29 -16.91 8.73
CA LYS A 108 13.07 -17.04 9.97
C LYS A 108 13.85 -18.35 10.04
N ASN A 109 13.32 -19.44 9.49
CA ASN A 109 13.98 -20.74 9.48
C ASN A 109 15.14 -20.77 8.46
N GLU A 110 14.97 -20.11 7.30
CA GLU A 110 16.03 -19.95 6.29
C GLU A 110 17.16 -19.02 6.75
N GLU A 111 16.85 -17.95 7.48
CA GLU A 111 17.85 -17.07 8.09
C GLU A 111 18.62 -17.77 9.22
N LYS A 112 17.95 -18.60 10.02
CA LYS A 112 18.61 -19.45 11.03
C LYS A 112 19.54 -20.49 10.42
N THR A 113 19.10 -21.21 9.38
CA THR A 113 19.96 -22.19 8.68
C THR A 113 21.12 -21.52 7.94
N LYS A 114 20.94 -20.33 7.36
CA LYS A 114 22.05 -19.55 6.78
C LYS A 114 23.03 -19.06 7.85
N ALA A 115 22.55 -18.63 9.01
CA ALA A 115 23.39 -18.22 10.14
C ALA A 115 24.15 -19.39 10.79
N GLU A 116 23.54 -20.56 10.89
CA GLU A 116 24.17 -21.79 11.38
C GLU A 116 25.22 -22.33 10.40
N ASN A 117 24.90 -22.36 9.10
CA ASN A 117 25.87 -22.76 8.07
C ASN A 117 27.07 -21.80 8.02
N LYS A 118 26.85 -20.48 8.13
CA LYS A 118 27.94 -19.49 8.19
C LYS A 118 28.87 -19.73 9.38
N LYS A 119 28.34 -20.13 10.55
CA LYS A 119 29.15 -20.48 11.73
C LYS A 119 29.97 -21.76 11.53
N LEU A 120 29.43 -22.75 10.81
CA LEU A 120 30.11 -24.02 10.51
C LEU A 120 31.34 -23.81 9.60
N TYR A 121 31.25 -22.89 8.63
CA TYR A 121 32.36 -22.58 7.72
C TYR A 121 33.43 -21.68 8.34
N THR A 122 33.09 -20.81 9.30
CA THR A 122 34.10 -20.01 10.03
C THR A 122 34.92 -20.84 11.03
N ASN A 123 34.35 -21.90 11.60
CA ASN A 123 35.05 -22.76 12.57
C ASN A 123 35.87 -23.89 11.91
N LYS A 124 35.85 -23.99 10.58
CA LYS A 124 36.61 -24.97 9.79
C LYS A 124 37.85 -24.36 9.10
N CYS A 125 38.05 -23.05 9.27
CA CYS A 125 39.19 -22.27 8.73
C CYS A 125 40.17 -21.78 9.81
N MET A 126 40.17 -22.38 10.99
CA MET A 126 41.27 -22.36 11.96
C MET A 126 41.76 -23.79 12.17
#